data_AF-A0A4Q3N043-F1
#
_entry.id   AF-A0A4Q3N043-F1
#
_cell.length_a   1.000
_cell.length_b   1.000
_cell.length_c   1.000
_cell.angle_alpha   90.00
_cell.angle_beta   90.00
_cell.angle_gamma   90.00
#
_symmetry.space_group_name_H-M   'P 1'
#
loop_
_entity.id
_entity.type
_entity.pdbx_description
1 polymer ?
#
loop_
_entity_poly.entity_id
_entity_poly.type
_entity_poly.pdbx_seq_one_letter_code
_entity_poly.pdbx_strand_id
1 'polypeptide(L)'
;PLRPMVVVMVGTAVTVEAIDAQGRFLGGFILPGHGIMLRALESGTAGLHVPTGEVREFPTNTSDALTSGGTFAISGAIERMVQHVRDHCGTEPACYMTGGAGWKMAPHMMERFELVESLIFDGLLVIAATRAAGA
;
A
#
# COMPACT_ATOMS: atom_id res chain seq x y z
N PRO A 1 -19.86 -11.51 2.03
CA PRO A 1 -20.13 -11.77 0.60
C PRO A 1 -18.80 -11.62 -0.16
N LEU A 2 -18.59 -12.40 -1.23
CA LEU A 2 -17.44 -12.19 -2.11
C LEU A 2 -17.55 -10.80 -2.75
N ARG A 3 -16.54 -9.97 -2.55
CA ARG A 3 -16.43 -8.62 -3.10
C ARG A 3 -15.02 -8.43 -3.65
N PRO A 4 -14.81 -7.58 -4.67
CA PRO A 4 -13.47 -7.28 -5.13
C PRO A 4 -12.65 -6.65 -4.00
N MET A 5 -11.34 -6.70 -4.12
CA MET A 5 -10.43 -6.21 -3.09
C MET A 5 -9.18 -5.58 -3.69
N VAL A 6 -8.68 -4.58 -2.97
CA VAL A 6 -7.36 -4.01 -3.11
C VAL A 6 -6.55 -4.47 -1.90
N VAL A 7 -5.43 -5.14 -2.15
CA VAL A 7 -4.51 -5.61 -1.13
C VAL A 7 -3.22 -4.79 -1.23
N VAL A 8 -2.83 -4.17 -0.13
CA VAL A 8 -1.67 -3.28 -0.07
C VAL A 8 -0.65 -3.86 0.89
N MET A 9 0.58 -4.04 0.42
CA MET A 9 1.70 -4.38 1.30
C MET A 9 2.64 -3.18 1.39
N VAL A 10 2.86 -2.67 2.60
CA VAL A 10 3.77 -1.54 2.85
C VAL A 10 5.04 -2.04 3.53
N GLY A 11 6.14 -2.07 2.77
CA GLY A 11 7.47 -2.46 3.26
C GLY A 11 8.58 -1.73 2.52
N THR A 12 9.67 -2.43 2.23
CA THR A 12 10.79 -1.89 1.44
C THR A 12 10.33 -1.40 0.07
N ALA A 13 9.54 -2.23 -0.62
CA ALA A 13 8.67 -1.82 -1.71
C ALA A 13 7.23 -1.76 -1.20
N VAL A 14 6.39 -1.02 -1.91
CA VAL A 14 4.95 -1.02 -1.73
C VAL A 14 4.32 -1.74 -2.91
N THR A 15 3.44 -2.70 -2.65
CA THR A 15 2.60 -3.31 -3.68
C THR A 15 1.15 -2.92 -3.45
N VAL A 16 0.42 -2.69 -4.53
CA VAL A 16 -1.02 -2.41 -4.54
C VAL A 16 -1.65 -3.34 -5.56
N GLU A 17 -2.36 -4.36 -5.08
CA GLU A 17 -2.81 -5.50 -5.88
C GLU A 17 -4.33 -5.52 -5.98
N ALA A 18 -4.86 -5.76 -7.17
CA ALA A 18 -6.29 -5.84 -7.44
C ALA A 18 -6.73 -7.28 -7.62
N ILE A 19 -7.83 -7.64 -6.95
CA ILE A 19 -8.47 -8.95 -7.06
C ILE A 19 -9.97 -8.72 -7.26
N ASP A 20 -10.57 -9.41 -8.24
CA ASP A 20 -12.02 -9.28 -8.49
C ASP A 20 -12.89 -10.10 -7.53
N ALA A 21 -14.21 -10.02 -7.70
CA ALA A 21 -15.17 -10.74 -6.87
C ALA A 21 -15.11 -12.28 -7.03
N GLN A 22 -14.43 -12.79 -8.06
CA GLN A 22 -14.21 -14.22 -8.29
C GLN A 22 -12.87 -14.70 -7.74
N GLY A 23 -12.08 -13.82 -7.11
CA GLY A 23 -10.76 -14.15 -6.59
C GLY A 23 -9.66 -14.16 -7.66
N ARG A 24 -9.90 -13.60 -8.85
CA ARG A 24 -8.87 -13.49 -9.89
C ARG A 24 -7.98 -12.29 -9.62
N PHE A 25 -6.66 -12.50 -9.65
CA PHE A 25 -5.69 -11.42 -9.63
C PHE A 25 -5.73 -10.65 -10.96
N LEU A 26 -6.07 -9.37 -10.90
CA LEU A 26 -6.21 -8.48 -12.06
C LEU A 26 -4.89 -7.79 -12.43
N GLY A 27 -3.93 -7.74 -11.49
CA GLY A 27 -2.69 -6.98 -11.64
C GLY A 27 -2.45 -6.05 -10.46
N GLY A 28 -1.43 -5.19 -10.56
CA GLY A 28 -1.08 -4.29 -9.48
C GLY A 28 -0.02 -3.25 -9.82
N PHE A 29 0.24 -2.37 -8.86
CA PHE A 29 1.35 -1.42 -8.88
C PHE A 29 2.48 -1.89 -7.97
N ILE A 30 3.71 -1.54 -8.34
CA ILE A 30 4.89 -1.68 -7.49
C ILE A 30 5.51 -0.29 -7.38
N LEU A 31 5.65 0.20 -6.15
CA LEU A 31 6.20 1.51 -5.83
C LEU A 31 7.40 1.35 -4.88
N PRO A 32 8.36 2.28 -4.88
CA PRO A 32 9.34 2.34 -3.79
C PRO A 32 8.62 2.61 -2.46
N GLY A 33 9.02 1.97 -1.37
CA GLY A 33 8.58 2.37 -0.03
C GLY A 33 9.30 3.63 0.46
N HIS A 34 8.86 4.21 1.59
CA HIS A 34 9.40 5.46 2.12
C HIS A 34 10.94 5.50 2.17
N GLY A 35 11.57 4.41 2.63
CA GLY A 35 13.03 4.34 2.74
C GLY A 35 13.74 4.40 1.38
N ILE A 36 13.19 3.74 0.36
CA ILE A 36 13.75 3.81 -1.00
C ILE A 36 13.52 5.19 -1.59
N MET A 37 12.32 5.76 -1.43
CA MET A 37 12.01 7.11 -1.93
C MET A 37 12.98 8.15 -1.37
N LEU A 38 13.17 8.16 -0.04
CA LEU A 38 14.10 9.09 0.61
C LEU A 38 15.52 8.89 0.09
N ARG A 39 16.03 7.64 0.12
CA ARG A 39 17.39 7.33 -0.33
C ARG A 39 17.63 7.70 -1.80
N ALA A 40 16.64 7.51 -2.67
CA ALA A 40 16.73 7.90 -4.07
C ALA A 40 16.90 9.42 -4.22
N LEU A 41 16.17 10.21 -3.43
CA LEU A 41 16.29 11.66 -3.44
C LEU A 41 17.60 12.14 -2.82
N GLU A 42 18.03 11.56 -1.69
CA GLU A 42 19.31 11.89 -1.03
C GLU A 42 20.52 11.60 -1.94
N SER A 43 20.50 10.45 -2.63
CA SER A 43 21.61 10.07 -3.53
C SER A 43 21.57 10.77 -4.89
N GLY A 44 20.38 11.17 -5.35
CA GLY A 44 20.19 11.85 -6.64
C GLY A 44 20.31 13.38 -6.59
N THR A 45 20.37 13.98 -5.40
CA THR A 45 20.31 15.44 -5.22
C THR A 45 21.40 15.94 -4.28
N ALA A 46 22.21 16.91 -4.71
CA ALA A 46 23.29 17.44 -3.89
C ALA A 46 22.74 18.15 -2.63
N GLY A 47 23.29 17.80 -1.45
CA GLY A 47 23.00 18.48 -0.19
C GLY A 47 21.65 18.15 0.44
N LEU A 48 20.93 17.15 -0.06
CA LEU A 48 19.66 16.70 0.51
C LEU A 48 19.93 15.72 1.66
N HIS A 49 20.41 16.21 2.79
CA HIS A 49 20.47 15.46 4.04
C HIS A 49 19.70 16.23 5.11
N VAL A 50 18.48 15.77 5.37
CA VAL A 50 17.53 16.43 6.29
C VAL A 50 16.94 15.39 7.23
N PRO A 51 16.55 15.76 8.47
CA PRO A 51 15.83 14.86 9.35
C PRO A 51 14.49 14.45 8.74
N THR A 52 13.88 13.40 9.26
CA THR A 52 12.50 13.02 8.93
C THR A 52 11.53 14.10 9.38
N GLY A 53 10.66 14.55 8.46
CA GLY A 53 9.64 15.56 8.75
C GLY A 53 8.30 14.94 9.13
N GLU A 54 7.28 15.77 9.22
CA GLU A 54 5.88 15.37 9.43
C GLU A 54 5.09 15.39 8.12
N VAL A 55 4.03 14.58 8.05
CA VAL A 55 3.10 14.63 6.92
C VAL A 55 2.22 15.88 7.06
N ARG A 56 2.24 16.74 6.04
CA ARG A 56 1.51 18.01 5.92
C ARG A 56 0.89 18.09 4.54
N GLU A 57 -0.33 18.61 4.44
CA GLU A 57 -0.98 18.86 3.15
C GLU A 57 -0.22 19.87 2.30
N PHE A 58 0.30 20.93 2.94
CA PHE A 58 1.03 22.02 2.29
C PHE A 58 2.38 22.27 3.01
N PRO A 59 3.38 21.38 2.82
CA PRO A 59 4.66 21.49 3.49
C PRO A 59 5.44 22.71 2.99
N THR A 60 6.05 23.47 3.91
CA THR A 60 6.83 24.69 3.59
C THR A 60 8.32 24.55 3.90
N ASN A 61 8.75 23.36 4.34
CA ASN A 61 10.15 23.01 4.53
C ASN A 61 10.46 21.66 3.86
N THR A 62 11.73 21.43 3.56
CA THR A 62 12.20 20.25 2.81
C THR A 62 11.88 18.93 3.51
N SER A 63 12.04 18.89 4.83
CA SER A 63 11.84 17.68 5.63
C SER A 63 10.39 17.20 5.55
N ASP A 64 9.43 18.10 5.79
CA ASP A 64 8.00 17.82 5.66
C ASP A 64 7.63 17.53 4.19
N ALA A 65 8.23 18.23 3.22
CA ALA A 65 7.95 18.03 1.81
C ALA A 65 8.30 16.61 1.34
N LEU A 66 9.43 16.06 1.79
CA LEU A 66 9.85 14.69 1.48
C LEU A 66 8.92 13.67 2.15
N THR A 67 8.65 13.82 3.45
CA THR A 67 7.78 12.89 4.19
C THR A 67 6.35 12.89 3.63
N SER A 68 5.80 14.07 3.37
CA SER A 68 4.45 14.25 2.82
C SER A 68 4.35 13.71 1.40
N GLY A 69 5.30 14.07 0.53
CA GLY A 69 5.33 13.62 -0.86
C GLY A 69 5.38 12.10 -0.97
N GLY A 70 6.24 11.44 -0.19
CA GLY A 70 6.32 9.97 -0.19
C GLY A 70 5.05 9.30 0.33
N THR A 71 4.45 9.84 1.38
CA THR A 71 3.20 9.32 1.95
C THR A 71 2.03 9.49 0.99
N PHE A 72 1.87 10.67 0.39
CA PHE A 72 0.78 10.92 -0.56
C PHE A 72 0.99 10.23 -1.89
N ALA A 73 2.23 9.95 -2.31
CA ALA A 73 2.49 9.10 -3.47
C ALA A 73 1.95 7.68 -3.26
N ILE A 74 2.16 7.10 -2.06
CA ILE A 74 1.62 5.78 -1.72
C ILE A 74 0.10 5.83 -1.60
N SER A 75 -0.44 6.79 -0.82
CA SER A 75 -1.89 6.94 -0.62
C SER A 75 -2.64 7.13 -1.94
N GLY A 76 -2.13 8.01 -2.82
CA GLY A 76 -2.70 8.24 -4.14
C GLY A 76 -2.61 7.02 -5.07
N ALA A 77 -1.55 6.21 -4.98
CA ALA A 77 -1.48 4.96 -5.74
C ALA A 77 -2.54 3.94 -5.29
N ILE A 78 -2.82 3.87 -3.99
CA ILE A 78 -3.88 3.02 -3.43
C ILE A 78 -5.26 3.51 -3.86
N GLU A 79 -5.53 4.81 -3.68
CA GLU A 79 -6.78 5.44 -4.13
C GLU A 79 -7.01 5.18 -5.62
N ARG A 80 -5.97 5.37 -6.44
CA ARG A 80 -6.05 5.13 -7.86
C ARG A 80 -6.40 3.68 -8.16
N MET A 81 -5.84 2.70 -7.45
CA MET A 81 -6.22 1.29 -7.65
C MET A 81 -7.67 1.02 -7.21
N VAL A 82 -8.10 1.58 -6.07
CA VAL A 82 -9.49 1.47 -5.60
C VAL A 82 -10.46 1.98 -6.67
N GLN A 83 -10.16 3.12 -7.30
CA GLN A 83 -10.95 3.64 -8.42
C GLN A 83 -10.97 2.66 -9.61
N HIS A 84 -9.82 2.16 -10.06
CA HIS A 84 -9.79 1.20 -11.18
C HIS A 84 -10.61 -0.06 -10.89
N VAL A 85 -10.51 -0.61 -9.69
CA VAL A 85 -11.25 -1.82 -9.30
C VAL A 85 -12.74 -1.55 -9.19
N ARG A 86 -13.12 -0.39 -8.62
CA ARG A 86 -14.51 0.07 -8.55
C ARG A 86 -15.12 0.20 -9.94
N ASP A 87 -14.43 0.85 -10.86
CA ASP A 87 -14.88 1.05 -12.24
C ASP A 87 -14.97 -0.28 -12.99
N HIS A 88 -13.99 -1.17 -12.80
CA HIS A 88 -13.95 -2.49 -13.45
C HIS A 88 -15.04 -3.45 -12.95
N CYS A 89 -15.29 -3.47 -11.64
CA CYS A 89 -16.17 -4.45 -11.00
C CYS A 89 -17.59 -3.90 -10.75
N GLY A 90 -17.81 -2.59 -10.90
CA GLY A 90 -19.10 -1.93 -10.63
C GLY A 90 -19.51 -1.93 -9.16
N THR A 91 -18.56 -2.16 -8.23
CA THR A 91 -18.84 -2.24 -6.79
C THR A 91 -17.63 -1.79 -5.96
N GLU A 92 -17.90 -1.36 -4.73
CA GLU A 92 -16.88 -0.91 -3.78
C GLU A 92 -15.94 -2.07 -3.37
N PRO A 93 -14.63 -1.99 -3.65
CA PRO A 93 -13.70 -3.01 -3.19
C PRO A 93 -13.46 -2.94 -1.69
N ALA A 94 -13.10 -4.07 -1.09
CA ALA A 94 -12.40 -4.08 0.18
C ALA A 94 -11.02 -3.46 0.02
N CYS A 95 -10.51 -2.75 1.04
CA CYS A 95 -9.10 -2.39 1.08
C CYS A 95 -8.45 -3.05 2.31
N TYR A 96 -7.45 -3.89 2.06
CA TYR A 96 -6.66 -4.54 3.10
C TYR A 96 -5.23 -4.02 3.04
N MET A 97 -4.64 -3.74 4.19
CA MET A 97 -3.26 -3.29 4.30
C MET A 97 -2.47 -4.22 5.21
N THR A 98 -1.23 -4.50 4.83
CA THR A 98 -0.29 -5.30 5.62
C THR A 98 1.13 -4.74 5.49
N GLY A 99 2.11 -5.42 6.10
CA GLY A 99 3.52 -5.06 6.08
C GLY A 99 3.94 -4.16 7.24
N GLY A 100 5.24 -4.20 7.56
CA GLY A 100 5.80 -3.58 8.78
C GLY A 100 5.71 -2.06 8.85
N ALA A 101 5.33 -1.39 7.75
CA ALA A 101 5.10 0.06 7.71
C ALA A 101 3.65 0.44 7.40
N GLY A 102 2.71 -0.52 7.34
CA GLY A 102 1.30 -0.26 7.02
C GLY A 102 0.64 0.71 8.00
N TRP A 103 0.93 0.58 9.31
CA TRP A 103 0.39 1.46 10.35
C TRP A 103 0.72 2.95 10.13
N LYS A 104 1.84 3.28 9.47
CA LYS A 104 2.23 4.66 9.18
C LYS A 104 1.30 5.35 8.18
N MET A 105 0.62 4.57 7.35
CA MET A 105 -0.32 5.10 6.37
C MET A 105 -1.67 5.45 6.99
N ALA A 106 -2.03 4.82 8.12
CA ALA A 106 -3.38 4.91 8.68
C ALA A 106 -3.95 6.34 8.82
N PRO A 107 -3.18 7.35 9.29
CA PRO A 107 -3.70 8.71 9.44
C PRO A 107 -3.87 9.46 8.10
N HIS A 108 -3.35 8.92 7.00
CA HIS A 108 -3.20 9.59 5.71
C HIS A 108 -3.90 8.82 4.57
N MET A 109 -4.66 7.79 4.91
CA MET A 109 -5.52 7.06 3.98
C MET A 109 -6.84 7.79 3.82
N MET A 110 -7.23 8.03 2.56
CA MET A 110 -8.57 8.55 2.24
C MET A 110 -9.62 7.43 2.24
N GLU A 111 -9.22 6.26 1.78
CA GLU A 111 -10.10 5.09 1.70
C GLU A 111 -10.14 4.33 3.02
N ARG A 112 -11.32 3.79 3.36
CA ARG A 112 -11.45 2.88 4.51
C ARG A 112 -10.68 1.60 4.23
N PHE A 113 -9.80 1.23 5.15
CA PHE A 113 -9.02 0.01 5.03
C PHE A 113 -8.99 -0.75 6.36
N GLU A 114 -8.66 -2.03 6.26
CA GLU A 114 -8.42 -2.91 7.40
C GLU A 114 -6.93 -3.26 7.44
N LEU A 115 -6.29 -3.05 8.59
CA LEU A 115 -4.90 -3.46 8.81
C LEU A 115 -4.88 -4.93 9.27
N VAL A 116 -4.24 -5.79 8.48
CA VAL A 116 -4.11 -7.23 8.75
C VAL A 116 -2.62 -7.60 8.72
N GLU A 117 -1.96 -7.51 9.87
CA GLU A 117 -0.51 -7.77 9.97
C GLU A 117 -0.13 -9.23 9.64
N SER A 118 -1.03 -10.17 9.92
CA SER A 118 -0.85 -11.60 9.69
C SER A 118 -1.15 -12.06 8.26
N LEU A 119 -1.58 -11.17 7.37
CA LEU A 119 -2.22 -11.54 6.08
C LEU A 119 -1.42 -12.57 5.26
N ILE A 120 -0.10 -12.40 5.18
CA ILE A 120 0.78 -13.34 4.46
C ILE A 120 0.80 -14.71 5.15
N PHE A 121 0.91 -14.74 6.47
CA PHE A 121 0.93 -15.98 7.24
C PHE A 121 -0.42 -16.69 7.22
N ASP A 122 -1.52 -15.95 7.28
CA ASP A 122 -2.87 -16.49 7.14
C ASP A 122 -3.05 -17.15 5.77
N GLY A 123 -2.58 -16.50 4.70
CA GLY A 123 -2.55 -17.08 3.36
C GLY A 123 -1.73 -18.37 3.29
N LEU A 124 -0.54 -18.40 3.90
CA LEU A 124 0.30 -19.60 3.97
C LEU A 124 -0.39 -20.75 4.74
N LEU A 125 -1.08 -20.45 5.84
CA LEU A 125 -1.84 -21.44 6.60
C LEU A 125 -3.01 -22.02 5.79
N VAL A 126 -3.73 -21.19 5.03
CA VAL A 126 -4.80 -21.64 4.12
C VAL A 126 -4.25 -22.56 3.03
N ILE A 127 -3.10 -22.21 2.42
CA ILE A 127 -2.43 -23.04 1.41
C ILE A 127 -2.01 -24.38 2.02
N ALA A 128 -1.41 -24.37 3.21
CA ALA A 128 -0.98 -25.58 3.89
C ALA A 128 -2.16 -26.52 4.22
N ALA A 129 -3.25 -25.98 4.75
CA ALA A 129 -4.47 -26.74 5.04
C ALA A 129 -5.10 -27.34 3.77
N THR A 130 -5.13 -26.59 2.67
CA THR A 130 -5.67 -27.05 1.39
C THR A 130 -4.83 -28.19 0.81
N ARG A 131 -3.50 -28.11 0.91
CA ARG A 131 -2.60 -29.20 0.50
C ARG A 131 -2.77 -30.46 1.36
N ALA A 132 -2.98 -30.31 2.66
CA ALA A 132 -3.19 -31.43 3.57
C ALA A 132 -4.53 -32.14 3.34
N ALA A 133 -5.58 -31.40 2.93
CA ALA A 133 -6.89 -31.98 2.63
C ALA A 133 -6.98 -32.62 1.23
N GLY A 134 -6.05 -32.29 0.33
CA GLY A 134 -5.95 -32.87 -1.02
C GLY A 134 -4.92 -34.00 -1.18
N ALA A 135 -4.18 -34.32 -0.12
CA ALA A 135 -3.27 -35.47 -0.02
C ALA A 135 -3.96 -36.64 0.70
#